data_AF-A0A7C4CI97-F1
#
_entry.id   AF-A0A7C4CI97-F1
#
_cell.length_a   1.000
_cell.length_b   1.000
_cell.length_c   1.000
_cell.angle_alpha   90.00
_cell.angle_beta   90.00
_cell.angle_gamma   90.00
#
_symmetry.space_group_name_H-M   'P 1'
#
loop_
_entity.id
_entity.type
_entity.pdbx_description
1 polymer ?
#
loop_
_entity_poly.entity_id
_entity_poly.type
_entity_poly.pdbx_seq_one_letter_code
_entity_poly.pdbx_strand_id
1 'polypeptide(L)'
;MLRGASKSRIASGVAVVSIAARPFPCPHGRCIYCPGGGETPQSYVEGSPIVIRGSKLNYDPYLQVTQRLMDFSSIGVHPSKVELIIMGGTFNAQPFDYQEWFVKRALDAMNSYMGPEVRSRSLIEAQELNETSSVRCVAMTLETRPDWAMEDHVDKMLYLGFTRVELGVQSIYEDVLERVRRGHSTLDTVVATRILKDSAYKVGYHLMPGLPGSDLDRDLEALRTVLSDPSFRPDMLKIYPTLVIPGTPLYDMWKRG
;
A
#
# COMPACT_ATOMS: atom_id res chain seq x y z
N MET A 1 19.00 9.61 15.35
CA MET A 1 19.54 8.44 14.61
C MET A 1 18.41 7.43 14.39
N LEU A 2 17.80 7.41 13.20
CA LEU A 2 16.82 6.39 12.83
C LEU A 2 17.57 5.07 12.58
N ARG A 3 17.36 4.07 13.43
CA ARG A 3 17.82 2.69 13.22
C ARG A 3 17.02 2.06 12.07
N GLY A 4 17.30 2.44 10.83
CA GLY A 4 16.46 2.07 9.67
C GLY A 4 17.10 1.11 8.66
N ALA A 5 18.43 0.99 8.63
CA ALA A 5 19.10 0.25 7.57
C ALA A 5 20.48 -0.25 8.04
N SER A 6 20.57 -1.50 8.47
CA SER A 6 21.88 -2.16 8.60
C SER A 6 22.27 -2.72 7.23
N LYS A 7 23.57 -2.65 6.88
CA LYS A 7 24.12 -3.27 5.65
C LYS A 7 23.68 -4.73 5.48
N SER A 8 23.51 -5.46 6.58
CA SER A 8 23.07 -6.86 6.60
C SER A 8 21.61 -7.10 6.18
N ARG A 9 20.72 -6.09 6.26
CA ARG A 9 19.30 -6.22 5.88
C ARG A 9 19.02 -5.87 4.42
N ILE A 10 19.97 -5.26 3.71
CA ILE A 10 19.80 -4.75 2.34
C ILE A 10 20.78 -5.44 1.37
N ALA A 11 21.28 -6.63 1.74
CA ALA A 11 21.88 -7.56 0.79
C ALA A 11 20.82 -8.26 -0.09
N SER A 12 19.55 -7.86 0.01
CA SER A 12 18.47 -8.26 -0.90
C SER A 12 18.80 -7.78 -2.31
N GLY A 13 18.66 -8.67 -3.29
CA GLY A 13 18.80 -8.33 -4.71
C GLY A 13 17.77 -7.33 -5.23
N VAL A 14 16.75 -6.97 -4.43
CA VAL A 14 15.74 -5.95 -4.72
C VAL A 14 15.57 -5.02 -3.51
N ALA A 15 15.73 -3.72 -3.71
CA ALA A 15 15.57 -2.70 -2.68
C ALA A 15 14.12 -2.24 -2.59
N VAL A 16 13.56 -2.18 -1.37
CA VAL A 16 12.18 -1.73 -1.15
C VAL A 16 12.16 -0.22 -0.94
N VAL A 17 11.46 0.49 -1.84
CA VAL A 17 11.23 1.93 -1.76
C VAL A 17 9.75 2.15 -1.50
N SER A 18 9.39 2.55 -0.29
CA SER A 18 7.99 2.87 0.04
C SER A 18 7.78 4.38 0.10
N ILE A 19 6.74 4.85 -0.58
CA ILE A 19 6.33 6.27 -0.68
C ILE A 19 4.85 6.43 -0.34
N ALA A 20 4.46 7.57 0.20
CA ALA A 20 3.08 7.87 0.57
C ALA A 20 2.48 8.85 -0.42
N ALA A 21 1.26 8.55 -0.87
CA ALA A 21 0.44 9.53 -1.58
C ALA A 21 -0.07 10.61 -0.62
N ARG A 22 -0.48 11.76 -1.17
CA ARG A 22 -1.12 12.82 -0.38
C ARG A 22 -2.35 12.26 0.35
N PRO A 23 -2.66 12.78 1.55
CA PRO A 23 -3.88 12.41 2.27
C PRO A 23 -5.12 12.59 1.38
N PHE A 24 -6.03 11.62 1.45
CA PHE A 24 -7.30 11.64 0.75
C PHE A 24 -8.39 11.07 1.65
N PRO A 25 -9.60 11.66 1.67
CA PRO A 25 -10.70 11.08 2.42
C PRO A 25 -11.03 9.69 1.88
N CYS A 26 -11.35 8.77 2.79
CA CYS A 26 -11.78 7.43 2.36
C CYS A 26 -13.24 7.53 1.86
N PRO A 27 -13.58 6.92 0.71
CA PRO A 27 -14.91 7.05 0.09
C PRO A 27 -16.09 6.63 0.98
N HIS A 28 -15.89 5.72 1.94
CA HIS A 28 -16.93 5.25 2.85
C HIS A 28 -16.93 5.96 4.21
N GLY A 29 -16.03 6.94 4.43
CA GLY A 29 -15.85 7.59 5.74
C GLY A 29 -14.63 7.07 6.49
N ARG A 30 -14.81 6.52 7.70
CA ARG A 30 -13.71 6.11 8.60
C ARG A 30 -14.03 4.80 9.33
N CYS A 31 -13.16 3.80 9.19
CA CYS A 31 -13.18 2.59 10.00
C CYS A 31 -12.91 2.92 11.48
N ILE A 32 -13.50 2.17 12.41
CA ILE A 32 -13.40 2.49 13.85
C ILE A 32 -11.98 2.39 14.41
N TYR A 33 -11.11 1.57 13.82
CA TYR A 33 -9.73 1.36 14.26
C TYR A 33 -8.72 2.21 13.49
N CYS A 34 -9.13 2.92 12.43
CA CYS A 34 -8.20 3.63 11.56
C CYS A 34 -7.64 4.88 12.28
N PRO A 35 -6.32 4.95 12.52
CA PRO A 35 -5.71 6.10 13.20
C PRO A 35 -5.57 7.32 12.30
N GLY A 36 -5.48 7.11 10.98
CA GLY A 36 -5.26 8.17 10.00
C GLY A 36 -6.53 8.92 9.59
N GLY A 37 -6.34 9.89 8.68
CA GLY A 37 -7.38 10.79 8.19
C GLY A 37 -7.01 12.26 8.45
N GLY A 38 -7.56 13.17 7.65
CA GLY A 38 -7.17 14.59 7.68
C GLY A 38 -5.84 14.82 6.97
N GLU A 39 -4.80 15.22 7.71
CA GLU A 39 -3.46 15.54 7.17
C GLU A 39 -2.53 14.33 7.03
N THR A 40 -2.97 13.14 7.45
CA THR A 40 -2.21 11.89 7.33
C THR A 40 -2.88 10.91 6.36
N PRO A 41 -2.10 10.10 5.62
CA PRO A 41 -2.63 8.99 4.86
C PRO A 41 -3.43 8.03 5.74
N GLN A 42 -4.51 7.48 5.19
CA GLN A 42 -5.34 6.50 5.90
C GLN A 42 -4.53 5.30 6.39
N SER A 43 -4.89 4.79 7.57
CA SER A 43 -4.25 3.66 8.27
C SER A 43 -2.89 3.94 8.90
N TYR A 44 -2.31 5.14 8.74
CA TYR A 44 -1.01 5.49 9.34
C TYR A 44 -1.15 6.51 10.47
N VAL A 45 -0.16 6.49 11.37
CA VAL A 45 0.05 7.51 12.41
C VAL A 45 1.12 8.50 11.99
N GLU A 46 1.04 9.75 12.47
CA GLU A 46 2.01 10.82 12.16
C GLU A 46 3.46 10.43 12.46
N GLY A 47 3.69 9.63 13.51
CA GLY A 47 5.02 9.17 13.89
C GLY A 47 5.64 8.10 12.97
N SER A 48 4.91 7.61 11.97
CA SER A 48 5.42 6.58 11.06
C SER A 48 6.51 7.17 10.15
N PRO A 49 7.67 6.50 9.96
CA PRO A 49 8.77 7.02 9.13
C PRO A 49 8.36 7.41 7.71
N ILE A 50 7.36 6.73 7.13
CA ILE A 50 6.84 7.09 5.81
C ILE A 50 6.02 8.37 5.84
N VAL A 51 5.17 8.56 6.85
CA VAL A 51 4.33 9.77 6.99
C VAL A 51 5.21 10.97 7.29
N ILE A 52 6.21 10.82 8.17
CA ILE A 52 7.19 11.87 8.47
C ILE A 52 7.92 12.31 7.19
N ARG A 53 8.36 11.35 6.37
CA ARG A 53 9.05 11.65 5.10
C ARG A 53 8.11 12.26 4.07
N GLY A 54 6.91 11.71 3.91
CA GLY A 54 5.88 12.24 3.02
C GLY A 54 5.54 13.69 3.37
N SER A 55 5.19 13.97 4.63
CA SER A 55 4.89 15.31 5.13
C SER A 55 6.02 16.31 4.89
N LYS A 56 7.27 15.96 5.24
CA LYS A 56 8.44 16.84 5.02
C LYS A 56 8.69 17.18 3.55
N LEU A 57 8.29 16.30 2.64
CA LEU A 57 8.47 16.44 1.20
C LEU A 57 7.17 16.82 0.49
N ASN A 58 6.15 17.29 1.23
CA ASN A 58 4.83 17.66 0.71
C ASN A 58 4.17 16.56 -0.14
N TYR A 59 4.45 15.31 0.19
CA TYR A 59 4.02 14.11 -0.53
C TYR A 59 4.43 14.09 -2.01
N ASP A 60 5.48 14.82 -2.39
CA ASP A 60 6.02 14.77 -3.75
C ASP A 60 6.68 13.39 -4.01
N PRO A 61 6.20 12.62 -4.99
CA PRO A 61 6.71 11.27 -5.27
C PRO A 61 8.16 11.26 -5.74
N TYR A 62 8.59 12.25 -6.53
CA TYR A 62 9.96 12.32 -7.03
C TYR A 62 10.93 12.52 -5.86
N LEU A 63 10.65 13.50 -5.00
CA LEU A 63 11.48 13.77 -3.83
C LEU A 63 11.51 12.59 -2.85
N GLN A 64 10.36 11.94 -2.62
CA GLN A 64 10.28 10.77 -1.72
C GLN A 64 11.12 9.59 -2.20
N VAL A 65 11.12 9.31 -3.51
CA VAL A 65 11.96 8.27 -4.12
C VAL A 65 13.43 8.68 -4.11
N THR A 66 13.78 9.90 -4.55
CA THR A 66 15.16 10.39 -4.56
C THR A 66 15.77 10.32 -3.16
N GLN A 67 15.08 10.82 -2.14
CA GLN A 67 15.55 10.74 -0.75
C GLN A 67 15.80 9.29 -0.33
N ARG A 68 14.89 8.37 -0.68
CA ARG A 68 15.03 6.97 -0.29
C ARG A 68 16.21 6.27 -0.98
N LEU A 69 16.45 6.57 -2.25
CA LEU A 69 17.61 6.06 -2.98
C LEU A 69 18.92 6.63 -2.42
N MET A 70 18.93 7.91 -2.04
CA MET A 70 20.08 8.54 -1.37
C MET A 70 20.35 7.95 0.03
N ASP A 71 19.30 7.61 0.78
CA ASP A 71 19.46 6.92 2.07
C ASP A 71 20.23 5.60 1.89
N PHE A 72 19.94 4.83 0.83
CA PHE A 72 20.70 3.61 0.51
C PHE A 72 22.16 3.92 0.15
N SER A 73 22.41 4.95 -0.66
CA SER A 73 23.78 5.37 -0.98
C SER A 73 24.57 5.78 0.25
N SER A 74 23.94 6.46 1.21
CA SER A 74 24.60 6.95 2.43
C SER A 74 25.17 5.84 3.31
N ILE A 75 24.62 4.63 3.19
CA ILE A 75 25.10 3.43 3.89
C ILE A 75 25.95 2.52 2.99
N GLY A 76 26.33 2.97 1.79
CA GLY A 76 27.15 2.25 0.83
C GLY A 76 26.39 1.17 0.05
N VAL A 77 25.07 1.28 -0.08
CA VAL A 77 24.25 0.38 -0.90
C VAL A 77 23.77 1.13 -2.14
N HIS A 78 24.06 0.59 -3.32
CA HIS A 78 23.64 1.15 -4.60
C HIS A 78 22.63 0.19 -5.26
N PRO A 79 21.32 0.45 -5.12
CA PRO A 79 20.30 -0.46 -5.63
C PRO A 79 20.26 -0.40 -7.16
N SER A 80 20.24 -1.56 -7.83
CA SER A 80 19.97 -1.67 -9.27
C SER A 80 18.55 -2.12 -9.59
N LYS A 81 17.87 -2.71 -8.61
CA LYS A 81 16.48 -3.19 -8.71
C LYS A 81 15.69 -2.65 -7.52
N VAL A 82 14.52 -2.11 -7.79
CA VAL A 82 13.62 -1.52 -6.81
C VAL A 82 12.25 -2.16 -6.91
N GLU A 83 11.69 -2.47 -5.74
CA GLU A 83 10.25 -2.65 -5.57
C GLU A 83 9.67 -1.34 -5.00
N LEU A 84 8.81 -0.69 -5.76
CA LEU A 84 8.10 0.50 -5.34
C LEU A 84 6.81 0.11 -4.62
N ILE A 85 6.62 0.59 -3.39
CA ILE A 85 5.38 0.38 -2.63
C ILE A 85 4.70 1.72 -2.44
N ILE A 86 3.52 1.89 -3.03
CA ILE A 86 2.68 3.05 -2.84
C ILE A 86 1.76 2.75 -1.67
N MET A 87 2.09 3.35 -0.52
CA MET A 87 1.37 3.17 0.72
C MET A 87 0.19 4.14 0.82
N GLY A 88 -0.90 3.63 1.38
CA GLY A 88 -2.13 4.37 1.59
C GLY A 88 -3.31 3.72 0.87
N GLY A 89 -4.26 3.18 1.63
CA GLY A 89 -5.41 2.44 1.10
C GLY A 89 -6.46 3.25 0.34
N THR A 90 -6.13 4.48 -0.06
CA THR A 90 -7.03 5.41 -0.80
C THR A 90 -6.40 5.97 -2.07
N PHE A 91 -5.23 5.47 -2.50
CA PHE A 91 -4.60 5.92 -3.74
C PHE A 91 -5.53 5.77 -4.95
N ASN A 92 -6.23 4.63 -5.07
CA ASN A 92 -7.20 4.41 -6.16
C ASN A 92 -8.40 5.35 -6.12
N ALA A 93 -8.71 5.93 -4.95
CA ALA A 93 -9.81 6.89 -4.80
C ALA A 93 -9.44 8.31 -5.24
N GLN A 94 -8.15 8.60 -5.41
CA GLN A 94 -7.70 9.88 -5.95
C GLN A 94 -8.13 10.04 -7.41
N PRO A 95 -8.26 11.28 -7.92
CA PRO A 95 -8.37 11.54 -9.35
C PRO A 95 -7.27 10.84 -10.16
N PHE A 96 -7.62 10.30 -11.33
CA PHE A 96 -6.71 9.46 -12.11
C PHE A 96 -5.50 10.24 -12.67
N ASP A 97 -5.67 11.50 -13.01
CA ASP A 97 -4.59 12.42 -13.39
C ASP A 97 -3.53 12.56 -12.28
N TYR A 98 -3.97 12.61 -11.02
CA TYR A 98 -3.06 12.58 -9.87
C TYR A 98 -2.35 11.22 -9.76
N GLN A 99 -3.05 10.10 -9.95
CA GLN A 99 -2.44 8.77 -9.89
C GLN A 99 -1.35 8.60 -10.96
N GLU A 100 -1.66 8.99 -12.20
CA GLU A 100 -0.74 8.93 -13.34
C GLU A 100 0.48 9.82 -13.10
N TRP A 101 0.26 11.09 -12.71
CA TRP A 101 1.34 12.00 -12.35
C TRP A 101 2.22 11.42 -11.24
N PHE A 102 1.60 10.81 -10.22
CA PHE A 102 2.32 10.30 -9.06
C PHE A 102 3.28 9.18 -9.42
N VAL A 103 2.79 8.19 -10.18
CA VAL A 103 3.61 7.06 -10.66
C VAL A 103 4.69 7.54 -11.63
N LYS A 104 4.33 8.38 -12.60
CA LYS A 104 5.28 8.95 -13.56
C LYS A 104 6.45 9.64 -12.85
N ARG A 105 6.16 10.49 -11.87
CA ARG A 105 7.19 11.23 -11.12
C ARG A 105 8.02 10.33 -10.21
N ALA A 106 7.46 9.25 -9.67
CA ALA A 106 8.23 8.24 -8.96
C ALA A 106 9.23 7.52 -9.88
N LEU A 107 8.82 7.17 -11.10
CA LEU A 107 9.70 6.57 -12.11
C LEU A 107 10.77 7.56 -12.60
N ASP A 108 10.41 8.82 -12.85
CA ASP A 108 11.37 9.88 -13.19
C ASP A 108 12.51 9.98 -12.16
N ALA A 109 12.21 9.84 -10.86
CA ALA A 109 13.23 9.86 -9.80
C ALA A 109 14.18 8.67 -9.85
N MET A 110 13.70 7.48 -10.23
CA MET A 110 14.56 6.32 -10.45
C MET A 110 15.42 6.50 -11.72
N ASN A 111 14.82 7.03 -12.79
CA ASN A 111 15.52 7.31 -14.05
C ASN A 111 16.60 8.38 -13.89
N SER A 112 16.43 9.29 -12.93
CA SER A 112 17.40 10.36 -12.60
C SER A 112 18.51 9.93 -11.64
N TYR A 113 18.47 8.69 -11.11
CA TYR A 113 19.37 8.30 -10.04
C TYR A 113 20.84 8.24 -10.50
N MET A 114 21.70 9.03 -9.83
CA MET A 114 23.11 9.23 -10.16
C MET A 114 23.37 9.70 -11.61
N GLY A 115 22.37 10.31 -12.24
CA GLY A 115 22.43 10.89 -13.59
C GLY A 115 21.86 12.31 -13.63
N PRO A 116 21.70 12.90 -14.82
CA PRO A 116 20.98 14.15 -14.97
C PRO A 116 19.50 13.99 -14.60
N GLU A 117 18.84 15.08 -14.22
CA GLU A 117 17.41 15.08 -13.94
C GLU A 117 16.62 14.68 -15.22
N VAL A 118 15.83 13.62 -15.09
CA VAL A 118 14.91 13.14 -16.12
C VAL A 118 13.51 13.70 -15.83
N ARG A 119 12.92 14.30 -16.87
CA ARG A 119 11.52 14.72 -16.88
C ARG A 119 10.84 14.18 -18.13
N SER A 120 10.25 12.99 -18.01
CA SER A 120 9.41 12.43 -19.07
C SER A 120 8.22 13.34 -19.39
N ARG A 121 7.69 13.26 -20.61
CA ARG A 121 6.49 13.98 -21.09
C ARG A 121 5.20 13.25 -20.72
N SER A 122 5.25 11.93 -20.59
CA SER A 122 4.11 11.07 -20.26
C SER A 122 4.53 9.95 -19.30
N LEU A 123 3.56 9.25 -18.71
CA LEU A 123 3.82 8.04 -17.94
C LEU A 123 4.51 6.96 -18.79
N ILE A 124 4.05 6.75 -20.03
CA ILE A 124 4.60 5.73 -20.94
C ILE A 124 6.09 5.97 -21.19
N GLU A 125 6.48 7.22 -21.48
CA GLU A 125 7.91 7.56 -21.66
C GLU A 125 8.71 7.34 -20.37
N ALA A 126 8.12 7.58 -19.19
CA ALA A 126 8.79 7.29 -17.92
C ALA A 126 9.03 5.79 -17.72
N GLN A 127 8.06 4.95 -18.10
CA GLN A 127 8.14 3.49 -18.06
C GLN A 127 9.20 2.98 -19.03
N GLU A 128 9.16 3.41 -20.31
CA GLU A 128 10.14 3.04 -21.35
C GLU A 128 11.58 3.40 -20.94
N LEU A 129 11.80 4.60 -20.40
CA LEU A 129 13.10 5.00 -19.87
C LEU A 129 13.54 4.12 -18.69
N ASN A 130 12.59 3.67 -17.86
CA ASN A 130 12.92 2.85 -16.70
C ASN A 130 13.38 1.43 -17.06
N GLU A 131 12.92 0.87 -18.18
CA GLU A 131 13.28 -0.49 -18.63
C GLU A 131 14.81 -0.71 -18.74
N THR A 132 15.53 0.34 -19.12
CA THR A 132 16.99 0.31 -19.31
C THR A 132 17.77 1.14 -18.28
N SER A 133 17.08 1.77 -17.33
CA SER A 133 17.69 2.62 -16.30
C SER A 133 18.66 1.87 -15.38
N SER A 134 19.52 2.62 -14.70
CA SER A 134 20.44 2.10 -13.67
C SER A 134 19.71 1.55 -12.45
N VAL A 135 18.51 2.08 -12.15
CA VAL A 135 17.63 1.66 -11.07
C VAL A 135 16.27 1.25 -11.63
N ARG A 136 16.10 -0.05 -11.86
CA ARG A 136 14.88 -0.58 -12.48
C ARG A 136 13.78 -0.82 -11.47
N CYS A 137 12.58 -0.34 -11.75
CA CYS A 137 11.37 -0.68 -11.03
C CYS A 137 10.91 -2.07 -11.47
N VAL A 138 11.37 -3.10 -10.77
CA VAL A 138 11.09 -4.51 -11.11
C VAL A 138 9.76 -5.01 -10.54
N ALA A 139 9.19 -4.26 -9.60
CA ALA A 139 7.89 -4.53 -9.02
C ALA A 139 7.28 -3.24 -8.50
N MET A 140 5.97 -3.12 -8.63
CA MET A 140 5.20 -2.04 -8.02
C MET A 140 4.00 -2.62 -7.27
N THR A 141 3.85 -2.21 -6.02
CA THR A 141 2.81 -2.67 -5.11
C THR A 141 1.87 -1.52 -4.75
N LEU A 142 0.57 -1.79 -4.85
CA LEU A 142 -0.49 -0.91 -4.42
C LEU A 142 -1.24 -1.51 -3.24
N GLU A 143 -1.55 -0.70 -2.24
CA GLU A 143 -2.54 -1.03 -1.21
C GLU A 143 -3.89 -0.41 -1.56
N THR A 144 -4.97 -1.22 -1.54
CA THR A 144 -6.31 -0.73 -1.87
C THR A 144 -7.40 -1.48 -1.09
N ARG A 145 -8.63 -0.98 -1.19
CA ARG A 145 -9.80 -1.67 -0.66
C ARG A 145 -10.36 -2.65 -1.71
N PRO A 146 -10.97 -3.76 -1.29
CA PRO A 146 -11.65 -4.68 -2.22
C PRO A 146 -12.61 -3.99 -3.21
N ASP A 147 -13.46 -3.09 -2.73
CA ASP A 147 -14.43 -2.34 -3.55
C ASP A 147 -13.79 -1.35 -4.55
N TRP A 148 -12.47 -1.13 -4.46
CA TRP A 148 -11.66 -0.28 -5.35
C TRP A 148 -10.67 -1.11 -6.20
N ALA A 149 -10.98 -2.39 -6.39
CA ALA A 149 -10.23 -3.34 -7.22
C ALA A 149 -11.16 -4.11 -8.19
N MET A 150 -12.19 -3.41 -8.69
CA MET A 150 -13.07 -3.86 -9.77
C MET A 150 -12.42 -3.66 -11.16
N GLU A 151 -13.02 -4.20 -12.23
CA GLU A 151 -12.44 -4.24 -13.59
C GLU A 151 -11.85 -2.88 -14.04
N ASP A 152 -12.64 -1.81 -14.04
CA ASP A 152 -12.17 -0.45 -14.42
C ASP A 152 -10.97 0.05 -13.59
N HIS A 153 -10.89 -0.36 -12.32
CA HIS A 153 -9.77 -0.01 -11.45
C HIS A 153 -8.54 -0.83 -11.82
N VAL A 154 -8.70 -2.12 -12.12
CA VAL A 154 -7.61 -3.04 -12.47
C VAL A 154 -6.99 -2.68 -13.81
N ASP A 155 -7.79 -2.25 -14.79
CA ASP A 155 -7.29 -1.73 -16.07
C ASP A 155 -6.38 -0.50 -15.87
N LYS A 156 -6.80 0.43 -15.00
CA LYS A 156 -5.99 1.59 -14.60
C LYS A 156 -4.71 1.16 -13.88
N MET A 157 -4.79 0.17 -13.00
CA MET A 157 -3.61 -0.36 -12.32
C MET A 157 -2.60 -0.96 -13.31
N LEU A 158 -3.08 -1.67 -14.34
CA LEU A 158 -2.23 -2.26 -15.39
C LEU A 158 -1.54 -1.16 -16.19
N TYR A 159 -2.30 -0.13 -16.59
CA TYR A 159 -1.74 1.05 -17.27
C TYR A 159 -0.64 1.74 -16.44
N LEU A 160 -0.85 1.86 -15.12
CA LEU A 160 0.12 2.44 -14.21
C LEU A 160 1.38 1.56 -14.02
N GLY A 161 1.33 0.28 -14.40
CA GLY A 161 2.46 -0.65 -14.27
C GLY A 161 2.55 -1.34 -12.90
N PHE A 162 1.43 -1.45 -12.18
CA PHE A 162 1.38 -2.24 -10.95
C PHE A 162 1.57 -3.73 -11.25
N THR A 163 2.19 -4.44 -10.29
CA THR A 163 2.47 -5.89 -10.40
C THR A 163 1.94 -6.70 -9.23
N ARG A 164 1.63 -6.02 -8.11
CA ARG A 164 1.06 -6.61 -6.91
C ARG A 164 0.02 -5.68 -6.31
N VAL A 165 -1.09 -6.26 -5.88
CA VAL A 165 -2.16 -5.53 -5.19
C VAL A 165 -2.37 -6.16 -3.83
N GLU A 166 -2.42 -5.32 -2.81
CA GLU A 166 -2.70 -5.71 -1.45
C GLU A 166 -4.09 -5.21 -1.04
N LEU A 167 -5.01 -6.14 -0.81
CA LEU A 167 -6.37 -5.87 -0.42
C LEU A 167 -6.48 -5.75 1.10
N GLY A 168 -7.05 -4.64 1.54
CA GLY A 168 -7.42 -4.43 2.93
C GLY A 168 -8.63 -5.26 3.37
N VAL A 169 -8.55 -6.59 3.36
CA VAL A 169 -9.68 -7.50 3.68
C VAL A 169 -10.09 -7.38 5.14
N GLN A 170 -9.11 -7.40 6.04
CA GLN A 170 -9.21 -7.33 7.50
C GLN A 170 -9.92 -8.52 8.15
N SER A 171 -11.13 -8.84 7.74
CA SER A 171 -11.91 -10.01 8.15
C SER A 171 -12.70 -10.55 6.97
N ILE A 172 -13.09 -11.82 7.04
CA ILE A 172 -14.00 -12.46 6.05
C ILE A 172 -15.43 -12.60 6.60
N TYR A 173 -15.71 -12.09 7.80
CA TYR A 173 -17.02 -12.16 8.42
C TYR A 173 -17.76 -10.83 8.29
N GLU A 174 -18.94 -10.85 7.68
CA GLU A 174 -19.75 -9.65 7.43
C GLU A 174 -20.10 -8.91 8.73
N ASP A 175 -20.48 -9.62 9.80
CA ASP A 175 -20.81 -9.02 11.09
C ASP A 175 -19.64 -8.25 11.72
N VAL A 176 -18.40 -8.74 11.51
CA VAL A 176 -17.19 -8.05 11.95
C VAL A 176 -16.92 -6.82 11.08
N LEU A 177 -17.02 -6.95 9.75
CA LEU A 177 -16.80 -5.86 8.79
C LEU A 177 -17.78 -4.69 9.00
N GLU A 178 -19.05 -4.99 9.23
CA GLU A 178 -20.10 -4.03 9.55
C GLU A 178 -19.80 -3.32 10.87
N ARG A 179 -19.50 -4.09 11.92
CA ARG A 179 -19.21 -3.56 13.26
C ARG A 179 -18.04 -2.58 13.26
N VAL A 180 -17.02 -2.85 12.45
CA VAL A 180 -15.83 -1.98 12.32
C VAL A 180 -15.99 -0.87 11.28
N ARG A 181 -17.16 -0.79 10.62
CA ARG A 181 -17.49 0.17 9.56
C ARG A 181 -16.50 0.13 8.41
N ARG A 182 -16.14 -1.08 7.95
CA ARG A 182 -15.09 -1.29 6.94
C ARG A 182 -15.45 -0.73 5.56
N GLY A 183 -16.75 -0.72 5.23
CA GLY A 183 -17.27 -0.17 3.98
C GLY A 183 -17.09 -1.07 2.75
N HIS A 184 -16.85 -2.37 2.92
CA HIS A 184 -16.97 -3.37 1.85
C HIS A 184 -17.44 -4.69 2.47
N SER A 185 -17.93 -5.58 1.62
CA SER A 185 -18.36 -6.94 1.96
C SER A 185 -17.24 -7.97 1.76
N THR A 186 -17.47 -9.20 2.22
CA THR A 186 -16.67 -10.37 1.87
C THR A 186 -16.82 -10.72 0.39
N LEU A 187 -18.01 -10.51 -0.20
CA LEU A 187 -18.22 -10.71 -1.63
C LEU A 187 -17.33 -9.80 -2.47
N ASP A 188 -17.16 -8.53 -2.08
CA ASP A 188 -16.23 -7.60 -2.76
C ASP A 188 -14.79 -8.14 -2.75
N THR A 189 -14.39 -8.80 -1.65
CA THR A 189 -13.07 -9.44 -1.54
C THR A 189 -12.93 -10.59 -2.52
N VAL A 190 -13.93 -11.47 -2.60
CA VAL A 190 -13.93 -12.60 -3.53
C VAL A 190 -13.88 -12.12 -4.99
N VAL A 191 -14.74 -11.16 -5.34
CA VAL A 191 -14.82 -10.60 -6.69
C VAL A 191 -13.51 -9.91 -7.08
N ALA A 192 -12.98 -9.03 -6.22
CA ALA A 192 -11.72 -8.34 -6.46
C ALA A 192 -10.56 -9.34 -6.63
N THR A 193 -10.53 -10.39 -5.81
CA THR A 193 -9.48 -11.40 -5.88
C THR A 193 -9.50 -12.15 -7.20
N ARG A 194 -10.69 -12.55 -7.67
CA ARG A 194 -10.86 -13.17 -8.99
C ARG A 194 -10.34 -12.25 -10.09
N ILE A 195 -10.82 -11.00 -10.15
CA ILE A 195 -10.44 -10.03 -11.20
C ILE A 195 -8.92 -9.82 -11.21
N LEU A 196 -8.31 -9.62 -10.04
CA LEU A 196 -6.87 -9.43 -9.92
C LEU A 196 -6.08 -10.66 -10.39
N LYS A 197 -6.49 -11.87 -10.01
CA LYS A 197 -5.85 -13.12 -10.42
C LYS A 197 -5.99 -13.37 -11.92
N ASP A 198 -7.19 -13.16 -12.46
CA ASP A 198 -7.47 -13.28 -13.91
C ASP A 198 -6.66 -12.25 -14.72
N SER A 199 -6.30 -11.12 -14.09
CA SER A 199 -5.42 -10.07 -14.64
C SER A 199 -3.94 -10.27 -14.32
N ALA A 200 -3.54 -11.46 -13.86
CA ALA A 200 -2.16 -11.87 -13.55
C ALA A 200 -1.44 -11.07 -12.44
N TYR A 201 -2.19 -10.43 -11.53
CA TYR A 201 -1.61 -9.81 -10.34
C TYR A 201 -1.22 -10.84 -9.28
N LYS A 202 -0.13 -10.53 -8.57
CA LYS A 202 0.09 -11.07 -7.22
C LYS A 202 -0.91 -10.41 -6.27
N VAL A 203 -1.63 -11.20 -5.48
CA VAL A 203 -2.66 -10.72 -4.55
C VAL A 203 -2.22 -10.94 -3.12
N GLY A 204 -2.10 -9.86 -2.35
CA GLY A 204 -1.85 -9.92 -0.91
C GLY A 204 -3.09 -9.54 -0.11
N TYR A 205 -3.33 -10.18 1.02
CA TYR A 205 -4.38 -9.76 1.96
C TYR A 205 -3.79 -9.14 3.20
N HIS A 206 -4.36 -8.02 3.64
CA HIS A 206 -4.20 -7.55 5.01
C HIS A 206 -5.29 -8.20 5.85
N LEU A 207 -4.90 -8.92 6.90
CA LEU A 207 -5.81 -9.54 7.86
C LEU A 207 -5.57 -8.93 9.25
N MET A 208 -6.64 -8.66 9.98
CA MET A 208 -6.59 -8.05 11.30
C MET A 208 -7.27 -8.94 12.35
N PRO A 209 -6.53 -9.81 13.05
CA PRO A 209 -7.07 -10.52 14.20
C PRO A 209 -7.37 -9.55 15.36
N GLY A 210 -8.32 -9.92 16.21
CA GLY A 210 -8.73 -9.16 17.39
C GLY A 210 -9.65 -7.96 17.11
N LEU A 211 -10.30 -7.92 15.94
CA LEU A 211 -11.30 -6.89 15.65
C LEU A 211 -12.54 -7.06 16.54
N PRO A 212 -13.22 -5.97 16.95
CA PRO A 212 -14.46 -6.06 17.70
C PRO A 212 -15.48 -6.96 17.01
N GLY A 213 -16.04 -7.91 17.75
CA GLY A 213 -16.98 -8.90 17.21
C GLY A 213 -16.34 -10.23 16.77
N SER A 214 -15.01 -10.30 16.74
CA SER A 214 -14.27 -11.56 16.56
C SER A 214 -13.70 -12.05 17.90
N ASP A 215 -13.22 -13.30 17.89
CA ASP A 215 -12.48 -13.95 18.97
C ASP A 215 -11.36 -14.83 18.39
N LEU A 216 -10.59 -15.49 19.25
CA LEU A 216 -9.46 -16.32 18.83
C LEU A 216 -9.88 -17.45 17.88
N ASP A 217 -10.98 -18.14 18.17
CA ASP A 217 -11.42 -19.28 17.39
C ASP A 217 -11.92 -18.83 16.02
N ARG A 218 -12.67 -17.72 15.96
CA ARG A 218 -13.11 -17.09 14.71
C ARG A 218 -11.93 -16.61 13.87
N ASP A 219 -10.92 -15.95 14.47
CA ASP A 219 -9.75 -15.47 13.74
C ASP A 219 -8.91 -16.62 13.17
N LEU A 220 -8.77 -17.72 13.92
CA LEU A 220 -8.09 -18.92 13.44
C LEU A 220 -8.87 -19.59 12.30
N GLU A 221 -10.20 -19.66 12.41
CA GLU A 221 -11.03 -20.24 11.37
C GLU A 221 -11.07 -19.37 10.10
N ALA A 222 -11.08 -18.05 10.26
CA ALA A 222 -10.93 -17.12 9.15
C ALA A 222 -9.61 -17.35 8.40
N LEU A 223 -8.50 -17.51 9.11
CA LEU A 223 -7.21 -17.80 8.50
C LEU A 223 -7.21 -19.14 7.76
N ARG A 224 -7.79 -20.20 8.35
CA ARG A 224 -7.96 -21.50 7.67
C ARG A 224 -8.78 -21.37 6.40
N THR A 225 -9.89 -20.65 6.46
CA THR A 225 -10.78 -20.41 5.32
C THR A 225 -10.05 -19.65 4.22
N VAL A 226 -9.39 -18.53 4.53
CA VAL A 226 -8.63 -17.71 3.56
C VAL A 226 -7.58 -18.54 2.81
N LEU A 227 -6.94 -19.50 3.49
CA LEU A 227 -5.90 -20.36 2.90
C LEU A 227 -6.44 -21.58 2.14
N SER A 228 -7.66 -22.04 2.44
CA SER A 228 -8.20 -23.30 1.91
C SER A 228 -9.33 -23.11 0.89
N ASP A 229 -10.18 -22.09 1.04
CA ASP A 229 -11.29 -21.82 0.13
C ASP A 229 -10.76 -21.21 -1.19
N PRO A 230 -11.07 -21.82 -2.35
CA PRO A 230 -10.66 -21.33 -3.67
C PRO A 230 -11.02 -19.87 -3.99
N SER A 231 -12.02 -19.31 -3.32
CA SER A 231 -12.51 -17.94 -3.51
C SER A 231 -11.54 -16.87 -2.99
N PHE A 232 -10.57 -17.26 -2.15
CA PHE A 232 -9.59 -16.35 -1.54
C PHE A 232 -8.16 -16.68 -1.99
N ARG A 233 -7.47 -17.62 -1.31
CA ARG A 233 -6.10 -18.10 -1.59
C ARG A 233 -5.14 -16.99 -2.10
N PRO A 234 -4.91 -15.94 -1.29
CA PRO A 234 -3.96 -14.90 -1.65
C PRO A 234 -2.53 -15.47 -1.72
N ASP A 235 -1.67 -14.83 -2.51
CA ASP A 235 -0.25 -15.19 -2.62
C ASP A 235 0.56 -14.74 -1.39
N MET A 236 0.01 -13.78 -0.64
CA MET A 236 0.69 -13.16 0.50
C MET A 236 -0.31 -12.77 1.59
N LEU A 237 0.09 -12.91 2.84
CA LEU A 237 -0.63 -12.39 4.00
C LEU A 237 0.22 -11.32 4.71
N LYS A 238 -0.41 -10.21 5.05
CA LYS A 238 0.08 -9.24 6.02
C LYS A 238 -0.84 -9.24 7.22
N ILE A 239 -0.34 -9.72 8.36
CA ILE A 239 -1.12 -9.88 9.58
C ILE A 239 -0.87 -8.67 10.48
N TYR A 240 -1.93 -7.94 10.78
CA TYR A 240 -1.92 -6.73 11.61
C TYR A 240 -2.77 -6.96 12.86
N PRO A 241 -2.18 -7.34 14.01
CA PRO A 241 -2.93 -7.40 15.26
C PRO A 241 -3.67 -6.09 15.52
N THR A 242 -4.95 -6.17 15.88
CA THR A 242 -5.76 -4.97 16.13
C THR A 242 -5.16 -4.18 17.29
N LEU A 243 -4.89 -2.89 17.05
CA LEU A 243 -4.35 -1.97 18.04
C LEU A 243 -5.40 -0.91 18.42
N VAL A 244 -5.49 -0.62 19.71
CA VAL A 244 -6.31 0.47 20.24
C VAL A 244 -5.46 1.75 20.25
N ILE A 245 -5.69 2.63 19.28
CA ILE A 245 -4.88 3.85 19.10
C ILE A 245 -5.66 5.07 19.59
N PRO A 246 -5.08 5.96 20.43
CA PRO A 246 -5.73 7.20 20.86
C PRO A 246 -6.27 8.04 19.69
N GLY A 247 -7.44 8.65 19.86
CA GLY A 247 -8.10 9.44 18.81
C GLY A 247 -8.88 8.63 17.78
N THR A 248 -9.02 7.31 17.98
CA THR A 248 -9.89 6.44 17.18
C THR A 248 -11.21 6.12 17.88
N PRO A 249 -12.30 5.87 17.15
CA PRO A 249 -13.53 5.35 17.75
C PRO A 249 -13.33 4.05 18.54
N LEU A 250 -12.39 3.19 18.13
CA LEU A 250 -12.02 1.98 18.87
C LEU A 250 -11.44 2.30 20.26
N TYR A 251 -10.65 3.36 20.38
CA TYR A 251 -10.14 3.83 21.68
C TYR A 251 -11.27 4.32 22.60
N ASP A 252 -12.28 5.00 22.04
CA ASP A 252 -13.45 5.40 22.83
C ASP A 252 -14.32 4.21 23.24
N MET A 253 -14.39 3.15 22.43
CA MET A 253 -15.02 1.89 22.82
C MET A 253 -14.26 1.25 23.98
N TRP A 254 -12.94 1.09 23.84
CA TRP A 254 -12.10 0.51 24.90
C TRP A 254 -12.24 1.26 26.25
N LYS A 255 -12.32 2.60 26.23
CA LYS A 255 -12.54 3.39 27.46
C LYS A 255 -13.90 3.13 28.14
N ARG A 256 -14.91 2.66 27.40
CA ARG A 256 -16.25 2.39 27.93
C ARG A 256 -16.44 0.96 28.44
N GLY A 257 -15.47 0.07 28.21
CA GLY A 257 -15.62 -1.38 28.41
C GLY A 257 -16.38 -2.05 27.27
#